data_AF-A0A2H2ZLC5-F1
#
_entry.id   AF-A0A2H2ZLC5-F1
#
_cell.length_a   1.000
_cell.length_b   1.000
_cell.length_c   1.000
_cell.angle_alpha   90.00
_cell.angle_beta   90.00
_cell.angle_gamma   90.00
#
_symmetry.space_group_name_H-M   'P 1'
#
loop_
_entity.id
_entity.type
_entity.pdbx_description
1 polymer ?
#
loop_
_entity_poly.entity_id
_entity_poly.type
_entity_poly.pdbx_seq_one_letter_code
_entity_poly.pdbx_strand_id
1 'polypeptide(L)'
;MAFLAFMNNAVKVMNTYVPPIAIANAGWKYYLLYVFWDAFGVVVIYFFFVETRGWSLEEIEDLFQAKNPVKASLEKKRISVAYDGTIAHVPDGRDDV
;
A
#
# COMPACT_ATOMS: atom_id res chain seq x y z
N MET A 1 -0.94 16.75 2.24
CA MET A 1 -2.26 16.67 1.57
C MET A 1 -2.31 17.36 0.20
N ALA A 2 -1.76 18.57 0.02
CA ALA A 2 -1.81 19.27 -1.27
C ALA A 2 -1.15 18.52 -2.45
N PHE A 3 0.03 17.94 -2.24
CA PHE A 3 0.73 17.15 -3.26
C PHE A 3 -0.07 15.92 -3.72
N LEU A 4 -0.60 15.14 -2.77
CA LEU A 4 -1.45 13.99 -3.06
C LEU A 4 -2.70 14.40 -3.86
N ALA A 5 -3.35 15.51 -3.48
CA ALA A 5 -4.52 16.02 -4.19
C ALA A 5 -4.17 16.44 -5.62
N PHE A 6 -3.03 17.11 -5.82
CA PHE A 6 -2.55 17.50 -7.14
C PHE A 6 -2.29 16.28 -8.03
N MET A 7 -1.54 15.30 -7.53
CA MET A 7 -1.22 14.06 -8.27
C MET A 7 -2.49 13.29 -8.64
N ASN A 8 -3.42 13.15 -7.70
CA ASN A 8 -4.70 12.49 -7.96
C ASN A 8 -5.52 13.20 -9.04
N ASN A 9 -5.57 14.54 -9.01
CA ASN A 9 -6.31 15.29 -10.02
C ASN A 9 -5.65 15.19 -11.41
N ALA A 10 -4.31 15.22 -11.48
CA ALA A 10 -3.59 15.03 -12.74
C ALA A 10 -3.92 13.67 -13.39
N VAL A 11 -3.91 12.59 -12.60
CA VAL A 11 -4.25 11.24 -13.08
C VAL A 11 -5.73 11.13 -13.48
N LYS A 12 -6.64 11.79 -12.74
CA LYS A 12 -8.07 11.80 -13.05
C LYS A 12 -8.38 12.46 -14.38
N VAL A 13 -7.73 13.57 -14.70
CA VAL A 13 -7.91 14.25 -16.00
C VAL A 13 -7.59 13.28 -17.13
N MET A 14 -6.46 12.58 -17.06
CA MET A 14 -6.07 11.60 -18.08
C MET A 14 -7.09 10.46 -18.20
N ASN A 15 -7.49 9.85 -17.08
CA ASN A 15 -8.46 8.75 -17.07
C ASN A 15 -9.88 9.17 -17.47
N THR A 16 -10.21 10.46 -17.48
CA THR A 16 -11.54 10.92 -17.89
C THR A 16 -11.60 11.19 -19.38
N TYR A 17 -10.56 11.78 -19.97
CA TYR A 17 -10.58 12.22 -21.37
C TYR A 17 -9.99 11.22 -22.35
N VAL A 18 -9.01 10.41 -21.94
CA VAL A 18 -8.34 9.46 -22.84
C VAL A 18 -9.21 8.25 -23.17
N PRO A 19 -9.88 7.59 -22.21
CA PRO A 19 -10.61 6.36 -22.49
C PRO A 19 -11.72 6.48 -23.54
N PRO A 20 -12.59 7.51 -23.55
CA PRO A 20 -13.64 7.62 -24.56
C PRO A 20 -13.09 7.68 -25.99
N ILE A 21 -12.01 8.44 -26.19
CA ILE A 21 -11.36 8.60 -27.51
C ILE A 21 -10.66 7.30 -27.91
N ALA A 22 -9.97 6.65 -26.98
CA ALA A 22 -9.24 5.42 -27.25
C ALA A 22 -10.20 4.24 -27.54
N ILE A 23 -11.31 4.13 -26.80
CA ILE A 23 -12.34 3.11 -27.04
C ILE A 23 -13.04 3.36 -28.38
N ALA A 24 -13.30 4.61 -28.77
CA ALA A 24 -13.90 4.89 -30.09
C ALA A 24 -13.01 4.41 -31.26
N ASN A 25 -11.68 4.46 -31.12
CA ASN A 25 -10.74 4.07 -32.18
C ASN A 25 -10.31 2.59 -32.11
N ALA A 26 -10.06 2.06 -30.91
CA ALA A 26 -9.50 0.73 -30.70
C ALA A 26 -10.54 -0.30 -30.19
N GLY A 27 -11.73 0.16 -29.81
CA GLY A 27 -12.81 -0.67 -29.28
C GLY A 27 -12.38 -1.44 -28.05
N TRP A 28 -12.69 -2.73 -28.04
CA TRP A 28 -12.40 -3.63 -26.92
C TRP A 28 -10.90 -3.81 -26.65
N LYS A 29 -10.03 -3.58 -27.64
CA LYS A 29 -8.58 -3.78 -27.48
C LYS A 29 -7.97 -2.81 -26.47
N TYR A 30 -8.59 -1.64 -26.28
CA TYR A 30 -8.14 -0.68 -25.29
C TYR A 30 -8.20 -1.21 -23.85
N TYR A 31 -9.14 -2.12 -23.54
CA TYR A 31 -9.19 -2.74 -22.21
C TYR A 31 -7.94 -3.55 -21.87
N LEU A 32 -7.23 -4.08 -22.87
CA LEU A 32 -5.96 -4.79 -22.64
C LEU A 32 -4.89 -3.86 -22.02
N LEU A 33 -4.93 -2.56 -22.33
CA LEU A 33 -4.02 -1.58 -21.71
C LEU A 33 -4.21 -1.56 -20.19
N TYR A 34 -5.46 -1.50 -19.71
CA TYR A 34 -5.76 -1.52 -18.27
C TYR A 34 -5.36 -2.85 -17.64
N VAL A 35 -5.60 -3.98 -18.32
CA VAL A 35 -5.15 -5.29 -17.82
C VAL A 35 -3.64 -5.32 -17.62
N PHE A 36 -2.85 -4.84 -18.60
CA PHE A 36 -1.39 -4.79 -18.46
C PHE A 36 -0.92 -3.79 -17.41
N TRP A 37 -1.58 -2.63 -17.30
CA TRP A 37 -1.27 -1.62 -16.30
C TRP A 37 -1.55 -2.11 -14.87
N ASP A 38 -2.70 -2.74 -14.66
CA ASP A 38 -3.09 -3.31 -13.36
C ASP A 38 -2.16 -4.47 -12.99
N ALA A 39 -1.83 -5.35 -13.95
CA ALA A 39 -0.86 -6.42 -13.74
C ALA A 39 0.52 -5.86 -13.36
N PHE A 40 0.99 -4.81 -14.04
CA PHE A 40 2.22 -4.12 -13.66
C PHE A 40 2.13 -3.53 -12.25
N GLY A 41 1.01 -2.91 -11.90
CA GLY A 41 0.74 -2.40 -10.55
C GLY A 41 0.81 -3.49 -9.48
N VAL A 42 0.25 -4.68 -9.75
CA VAL A 42 0.34 -5.84 -8.86
C VAL A 42 1.79 -6.26 -8.65
N VAL A 43 2.61 -6.31 -9.71
CA VAL A 43 4.04 -6.63 -9.60
C VAL A 43 4.77 -5.60 -8.74
N VAL A 44 4.53 -4.31 -8.96
CA VAL A 44 5.14 -3.23 -8.16
C VAL A 44 4.72 -3.34 -6.69
N ILE A 45 3.43 -3.56 -6.42
CA ILE A 45 2.93 -3.73 -5.05
C ILE A 45 3.60 -4.92 -4.39
N TYR A 46 3.69 -6.06 -5.07
CA TYR A 46 4.31 -7.26 -4.52
C TYR A 46 5.77 -7.05 -4.07
N PHE A 47 6.55 -6.26 -4.82
CA PHE A 47 7.97 -6.05 -4.52
C PHE A 47 8.28 -4.84 -3.63
N PHE A 48 7.43 -3.81 -3.61
CA PHE A 48 7.75 -2.52 -2.98
C PHE A 48 6.77 -2.09 -1.90
N PHE A 49 5.57 -2.68 -1.85
CA PHE A 49 4.58 -2.31 -0.84
C PHE A 49 4.95 -2.92 0.51
N VAL A 50 5.08 -2.05 1.52
CA VAL A 50 5.32 -2.43 2.92
C VAL A 50 3.96 -2.50 3.62
N GLU A 51 3.63 -3.64 4.23
CA GLU A 51 2.38 -3.80 4.97
C GLU A 51 2.45 -3.03 6.28
N THR A 52 1.62 -1.99 6.43
CA THR A 52 1.60 -1.12 7.61
C THR A 52 0.49 -1.48 8.60
N ARG A 53 -0.42 -2.40 8.25
CA ARG A 53 -1.54 -2.75 9.11
C ARG A 53 -1.08 -3.52 10.35
N GLY A 54 -1.45 -3.01 11.52
CA GLY A 54 -1.16 -3.64 12.82
C GLY A 54 0.19 -3.26 13.42
N TRP A 55 0.92 -2.33 12.81
CA TRP A 55 2.15 -1.74 13.34
C TRP A 55 1.86 -0.36 13.96
N SER A 56 2.56 -0.02 15.04
CA SER A 56 2.53 1.33 15.61
C SER A 56 3.31 2.33 14.72
N LEU A 57 3.08 3.64 14.88
CA LEU A 57 3.79 4.65 14.08
C LEU A 57 5.32 4.62 14.29
N GLU A 58 5.76 4.33 15.53
CA GLU A 58 7.18 4.22 15.86
C GLU A 58 7.79 2.97 15.19
N GLU A 59 7.08 1.84 15.24
CA GLU A 59 7.55 0.61 14.61
C GLU A 59 7.57 0.68 13.08
N ILE A 60 6.65 1.45 12.48
CA ILE A 60 6.63 1.69 11.04
C ILE A 60 7.91 2.40 10.60
N GLU A 61 8.44 3.33 11.39
CA GLU A 61 9.69 4.00 11.06
C GLU A 61 10.87 3.02 11.03
N ASP A 62 11.00 2.19 12.06
CA ASP A 62 12.01 1.12 12.12
C ASP A 62 11.86 0.12 10.96
N LEU A 63 10.62 -0.20 10.60
CA LEU A 63 10.29 -1.09 9.50
C LEU A 63 10.78 -0.55 8.14
N PHE A 64 10.59 0.75 7.90
CA PHE A 64 11.10 1.41 6.69
C PHE A 64 12.63 1.53 6.67
N GLN A 65 13.29 1.54 7.82
CA GLN A 65 14.75 1.55 7.93
C GLN A 65 15.39 0.15 7.79
N ALA A 66 14.61 -0.93 7.90
CA ALA A 66 15.10 -2.29 7.76
C ALA A 66 15.76 -2.55 6.39
N LYS A 67 16.76 -3.42 6.34
CA LYS A 67 17.47 -3.78 5.09
C LYS A 67 16.53 -4.31 3.98
N ASN A 68 15.41 -4.92 4.37
CA ASN A 68 14.36 -5.33 3.44
C ASN A 68 12.98 -5.05 4.08
N PRO A 69 12.42 -3.83 3.88
CA PRO A 69 11.20 -3.39 4.54
C PRO A 69 9.99 -4.29 4.24
N VAL A 70 9.86 -4.74 2.99
CA VAL A 70 8.75 -5.62 2.56
C VAL A 70 8.79 -6.94 3.31
N LYS A 71 9.96 -7.60 3.38
CA LYS A 71 10.09 -8.85 4.14
C LYS A 71 9.85 -8.66 5.63
N ALA A 72 10.42 -7.61 6.22
CA ALA A 72 10.22 -7.29 7.63
C ALA A 72 8.73 -7.07 7.97
N SER A 73 7.97 -6.48 7.04
CA SER A 73 6.54 -6.18 7.26
C SER A 73 5.66 -7.43 7.29
N LEU A 74 6.14 -8.51 6.69
CA LEU A 74 5.45 -9.80 6.59
C LEU A 74 5.81 -10.76 7.74
N GLU A 75 6.80 -10.42 8.57
CA GLU A 75 7.13 -11.23 9.74
C GLU A 75 6.00 -11.15 10.77
N LYS A 76 5.41 -12.31 11.11
CA LYS A 76 4.33 -12.40 12.09
C LYS A 76 4.82 -11.98 13.48
N LYS A 77 4.36 -10.84 13.99
CA LYS A 77 4.39 -10.58 15.43
C LYS A 77 3.48 -11.58 16.16
N ARG A 78 3.97 -12.15 17.27
CA ARG A 78 3.12 -12.86 18.24
C ARG A 78 2.32 -11.81 19.01
N ILE A 79 1.20 -11.40 18.43
CA ILE A 79 0.25 -10.51 19.12
C ILE A 79 -0.48 -11.38 20.17
N SER A 80 -0.32 -11.07 21.45
CA SER A 80 -1.20 -11.64 22.50
C SER A 80 -2.55 -10.95 22.40
N VAL A 81 -3.49 -11.58 21.71
CA VAL A 81 -4.89 -11.12 21.66
C VAL A 81 -5.48 -11.34 23.05
N ALA A 82 -5.81 -10.26 23.76
CA ALA A 82 -6.60 -10.36 24.98
C ALA A 82 -7.98 -10.96 24.63
N TYR A 83 -8.53 -11.78 25.53
CA TYR A 83 -9.76 -12.57 25.30
C TYR A 83 -11.01 -11.71 25.00
N ASP A 84 -10.92 -10.39 25.18
CA ASP A 84 -11.99 -9.41 24.98
C ASP A 84 -12.01 -8.75 23.57
N GLY A 85 -11.09 -9.12 22.68
CA GLY A 85 -11.00 -8.55 21.34
C GLY A 85 -10.35 -7.17 21.29
N THR A 86 -9.84 -6.67 22.42
CA THR A 86 -9.07 -5.43 22.48
C THR A 86 -7.62 -5.73 22.12
N ILE A 87 -6.98 -4.88 21.29
CA ILE A 87 -5.54 -4.97 21.04
C ILE A 87 -4.85 -4.47 22.32
N ALA A 88 -4.56 -5.38 23.25
CA ALA A 88 -3.72 -5.09 24.39
C ALA A 88 -2.27 -4.94 23.91
N HIS A 89 -1.72 -3.74 24.05
CA HIS A 89 -0.29 -3.51 23.86
C HIS A 89 0.46 -4.38 24.89
N VAL A 90 1.37 -5.23 24.41
CA VAL A 90 2.33 -5.90 25.31
C VAL A 90 3.22 -4.79 25.87
N PRO A 91 3.39 -4.66 27.20
CA PRO A 91 4.33 -3.69 27.76
C PRO A 91 5.71 -3.97 27.18
N ASP A 92 6.33 -2.94 26.59
CA ASP A 92 7.73 -3.03 26.18
C ASP A 92 8.56 -3.09 27.47
N GLY A 93 9.44 -4.09 27.59
CA GLY A 93 10.34 -4.25 28.75
C GLY A 93 11.49 -3.23 28.73
N ARG A 94 11.15 -1.98 28.41
CA ARG A 94 12.06 -0.84 28.28
C ARG A 94 11.60 0.37 29.12
N ASP A 95 10.51 0.22 29.85
CA ASP A 95 9.98 1.23 30.78
C ASP A 95 10.56 1.07 32.20
N ASP A 96 11.49 0.15 32.40
CA ASP A 96 12.11 -0.23 33.68
C ASP A 96 13.62 0.08 33.79
N VAL A 97 14.08 1.19 33.20
CA VAL A 97 15.34 1.87 33.58
C VAL A 97 15.20 3.39 33.62
#